data_AF-A0A7Y5VS46-F1
#
_entry.id   AF-A0A7Y5VS46-F1
#
_cell.length_a   1.000
_cell.length_b   1.000
_cell.length_c   1.000
_cell.angle_alpha   90.00
_cell.angle_beta   90.00
_cell.angle_gamma   90.00
#
_symmetry.space_group_name_H-M   'P 1'
#
loop_
_entity.id
_entity.type
_entity.pdbx_description
1 polymer ?
#
loop_
_entity_poly.entity_id
_entity_poly.type
_entity_poly.pdbx_seq_one_letter_code
_entity_poly.pdbx_strand_id
1 'polypeptide(L)'
;MSDAHGRRRRRETKVLGGQAMLLIPIHPRLQGPWRPRISALLVASALVLSASAEPPSDAERPTTSQRDGKSSRRARPATSSRPVDPLEAVRALRIVMAQADFEDVPFDEFVAWLSRETKVNVVVRWKLLERAGIERDAPINLSVHDSSISAILHAVLKQVADDRAELGFRAADNIITISTRADLNRLLVTATYDVKDLLVLVPNFESMRPDGIGLGLQQRETLRGSVKDADAAVMELIEVIVMAVYPDSWKVNGGLGTISYFRGRLVVRNTPEVHHALRGQLRALRN
;
A
#
# COMPACT_ATOMS: atom_id res chain seq x y z
N MET A 1 13.69 75.06 -10.80
CA MET A 1 14.82 75.01 -11.76
C MET A 1 15.72 73.88 -11.26
N SER A 2 15.40 72.62 -11.51
CA SER A 2 15.52 71.88 -12.78
C SER A 2 16.94 71.97 -13.33
N ASP A 3 17.76 70.96 -13.05
CA ASP A 3 18.59 70.40 -14.11
C ASP A 3 18.90 68.92 -13.91
N ALA A 4 18.68 68.20 -14.99
CA ALA A 4 18.72 66.75 -15.11
C ALA A 4 19.99 66.36 -15.85
N HIS A 5 20.74 65.36 -15.39
CA HIS A 5 21.71 64.64 -16.23
C HIS A 5 21.61 63.14 -15.98
N GLY A 6 21.19 62.44 -17.03
CA GLY A 6 20.92 61.01 -17.02
C GLY A 6 22.17 60.15 -16.89
N ARG A 7 22.00 59.00 -16.23
CA ARG A 7 22.93 57.88 -16.34
C ARG A 7 22.23 56.68 -16.96
N ARG A 8 22.90 56.18 -18.00
CA ARG A 8 22.55 55.08 -18.89
C ARG A 8 22.29 53.79 -18.12
N ARG A 9 21.17 53.13 -18.45
CA ARG A 9 20.88 51.75 -18.07
C ARG A 9 21.88 50.80 -18.74
N ARG A 10 22.71 50.13 -17.94
CA ARG A 10 23.51 48.97 -18.37
C ARG A 10 22.63 47.73 -18.19
N ARG A 11 22.44 46.96 -19.27
CA ARG A 11 21.72 45.69 -19.26
C ARG A 11 22.62 44.64 -18.63
N GLU A 12 22.25 44.11 -17.46
CA GLU A 12 22.80 42.88 -16.93
C GLU A 12 21.81 41.75 -17.19
N THR A 13 22.25 40.82 -18.03
CA THR A 13 21.59 39.57 -18.39
C THR A 13 21.59 38.62 -17.20
N LYS A 14 20.40 38.42 -16.67
CA LYS A 14 20.06 37.49 -15.58
C LYS A 14 20.03 36.05 -16.14
N VAL A 15 20.98 35.21 -15.73
CA VAL A 15 20.91 33.76 -15.95
C VAL A 15 20.32 33.14 -14.68
N LEU A 16 19.03 32.84 -14.71
CA LEU A 16 18.34 32.06 -13.68
C LEU A 16 18.15 30.63 -14.19
N GLY A 17 18.83 29.68 -13.56
CA GLY A 17 18.58 28.25 -13.75
C GLY A 17 17.21 27.88 -13.22
N GLY A 18 16.28 27.59 -14.12
CA GLY A 18 14.94 27.13 -13.80
C GLY A 18 14.95 25.65 -13.42
N GLN A 19 14.75 25.36 -12.13
CA GLN A 19 14.20 24.07 -11.71
C GLN A 19 12.67 24.16 -11.81
N ALA A 20 12.07 23.36 -12.69
CA ALA A 20 10.63 23.25 -12.83
C ALA A 20 10.08 22.37 -11.69
N MET A 21 9.61 23.02 -10.63
CA MET A 21 8.82 22.43 -9.56
C MET A 21 7.38 22.31 -10.07
N LEU A 22 6.95 21.09 -10.40
CA LEU A 22 5.59 20.83 -10.88
C LEU A 22 4.63 20.86 -9.68
N LEU A 23 4.05 22.04 -9.44
CA LEU A 23 2.94 22.27 -8.50
C LEU A 23 1.67 21.61 -9.07
N ILE A 24 1.11 20.69 -8.30
CA ILE A 24 -0.22 20.11 -8.51
C ILE A 24 -1.26 21.19 -8.16
N PRO A 25 -2.15 21.61 -9.08
CA PRO A 25 -3.24 22.51 -8.72
C PRO A 25 -4.40 21.72 -8.08
N ILE A 26 -4.80 22.16 -6.89
CA ILE A 26 -6.01 21.75 -6.18
C ILE A 26 -7.18 22.51 -6.82
N HIS A 27 -8.17 21.82 -7.39
CA HIS A 27 -9.43 22.42 -7.82
C HIS A 27 -10.60 22.01 -6.90
N PRO A 28 -11.52 22.93 -6.54
CA PRO A 28 -12.67 22.64 -5.68
C PRO A 28 -13.96 22.27 -6.46
N ARG A 29 -14.68 21.29 -5.89
CA ARG A 29 -16.12 20.93 -5.93
C ARG A 29 -17.04 21.44 -7.07
N LEU A 30 -17.72 20.47 -7.74
CA LEU A 30 -19.12 20.49 -8.23
C LEU A 30 -19.64 19.02 -8.19
N GLN A 31 -20.41 18.58 -7.19
CA GLN A 31 -21.90 18.51 -7.09
C GLN A 31 -22.63 17.91 -8.33
N GLY A 32 -23.13 16.67 -8.18
CA GLY A 32 -24.00 15.94 -9.13
C GLY A 32 -24.07 14.43 -8.79
N PRO A 33 -25.21 13.73 -8.98
CA PRO A 33 -25.52 12.49 -8.25
C PRO A 33 -24.73 11.30 -8.77
N TRP A 34 -23.91 10.71 -7.90
CA TRP A 34 -23.18 9.47 -8.16
C TRP A 34 -24.13 8.27 -8.09
N ARG A 35 -24.24 7.54 -9.20
CA ARG A 35 -24.47 6.08 -9.17
C ARG A 35 -23.15 5.42 -9.61
N PRO A 36 -22.38 4.76 -8.72
CA PRO A 36 -21.27 3.95 -9.18
C PRO A 36 -21.84 2.71 -9.88
N ARG A 37 -21.56 2.56 -11.19
CA ARG A 37 -21.68 1.27 -11.87
C ARG A 37 -20.57 0.38 -11.34
N ILE A 38 -20.91 -0.50 -10.40
CA ILE A 38 -20.03 -1.57 -9.93
C ILE A 38 -19.88 -2.55 -11.09
N SER A 39 -18.80 -2.44 -11.84
CA SER A 39 -18.34 -3.52 -12.72
C SER A 39 -17.69 -4.58 -11.84
N ALA A 40 -18.51 -5.49 -11.32
CA ALA A 40 -18.08 -6.68 -10.62
C ALA A 40 -17.41 -7.63 -11.62
N LEU A 41 -16.08 -7.68 -11.63
CA LEU A 41 -15.34 -8.81 -12.21
C LEU A 41 -15.10 -9.83 -11.10
N LEU A 42 -16.03 -10.77 -11.01
CA LEU A 42 -15.87 -12.04 -10.30
C LEU A 42 -14.87 -12.90 -11.07
N VAL A 43 -13.71 -13.19 -10.49
CA VAL A 43 -12.93 -14.38 -10.85
C VAL A 43 -13.12 -15.39 -9.72
N ALA A 44 -14.16 -16.20 -9.87
CA ALA A 44 -14.35 -17.43 -9.12
C ALA A 44 -13.59 -18.54 -9.85
N SER A 45 -12.62 -19.17 -9.18
CA SER A 45 -12.17 -20.53 -9.51
C SER A 45 -11.35 -21.09 -8.35
N ALA A 46 -12.01 -21.90 -7.52
CA ALA A 46 -11.35 -22.98 -6.81
C ALA A 46 -12.32 -24.16 -6.78
N LEU A 47 -12.07 -25.09 -7.70
CA LEU A 47 -12.69 -26.40 -7.78
C LEU A 47 -12.35 -27.16 -6.49
N VAL A 48 -13.34 -27.40 -5.62
CA VAL A 48 -13.19 -28.38 -4.53
C VAL A 48 -13.86 -29.66 -4.99
N LEU A 49 -13.01 -30.63 -5.32
CA LEU A 49 -13.35 -32.02 -5.55
C LEU A 49 -13.92 -32.59 -4.24
N SER A 50 -15.23 -32.77 -4.17
CA SER A 50 -15.90 -33.37 -3.01
C SER A 50 -15.69 -34.89 -3.06
N ALA A 51 -14.69 -35.38 -2.33
CA ALA A 51 -14.53 -36.79 -2.04
C ALA A 51 -15.51 -37.16 -0.92
N SER A 52 -16.56 -37.89 -1.30
CA SER A 52 -17.52 -38.50 -0.37
C SER A 52 -16.84 -39.64 0.38
N ALA A 53 -16.75 -39.53 1.70
CA ALA A 53 -16.43 -40.64 2.59
C ALA A 53 -17.18 -40.45 3.92
N GLU A 54 -18.31 -41.16 4.06
CA GLU A 54 -18.92 -41.53 5.34
C GLU A 54 -17.90 -42.30 6.20
N PRO A 55 -17.95 -42.27 7.55
CA PRO A 55 -19.04 -42.86 8.38
C PRO A 55 -19.22 -42.05 9.72
N PRO A 56 -19.84 -42.49 10.87
CA PRO A 56 -20.11 -43.85 11.36
C PRO A 56 -21.36 -44.10 12.25
N SER A 57 -21.70 -45.37 12.45
CA SER A 57 -22.52 -45.93 13.57
C SER A 57 -22.69 -47.43 13.24
N ASP A 58 -22.55 -48.42 14.11
CA ASP A 58 -22.22 -48.55 15.53
C ASP A 58 -21.79 -50.03 15.76
N ALA A 59 -21.25 -50.26 16.95
CA ALA A 59 -21.34 -51.51 17.71
C ALA A 59 -20.29 -52.63 17.56
N GLU A 60 -19.79 -53.00 18.74
CA GLU A 60 -19.36 -54.31 19.23
C GLU A 60 -17.85 -54.68 19.31
N ARG A 61 -17.37 -54.70 20.56
CA ARG A 61 -16.23 -55.45 21.13
C ARG A 61 -16.58 -56.97 21.23
N PRO A 62 -15.68 -57.94 21.54
CA PRO A 62 -14.48 -57.79 22.39
C PRO A 62 -13.23 -58.68 22.12
N THR A 63 -12.18 -58.36 22.90
CA THR A 63 -11.04 -59.17 23.41
C THR A 63 -10.07 -59.89 22.47
N THR A 64 -8.77 -59.57 22.58
CA THR A 64 -7.73 -60.52 23.04
C THR A 64 -6.46 -59.76 23.48
N SER A 65 -5.86 -60.33 24.52
CA SER A 65 -4.69 -60.01 25.35
C SER A 65 -3.34 -59.87 24.61
N GLN A 66 -2.35 -59.29 25.34
CA GLN A 66 -0.91 -59.65 25.37
C GLN A 66 0.04 -58.77 24.51
N ARG A 67 1.24 -58.32 24.91
CA ARG A 67 1.97 -58.02 26.17
C ARG A 67 3.30 -57.35 25.71
N ASP A 68 3.89 -56.52 26.57
CA ASP A 68 5.30 -56.09 26.60
C ASP A 68 5.90 -55.26 25.44
N GLY A 69 6.47 -54.09 25.78
CA GLY A 69 7.33 -53.33 24.86
C GLY A 69 7.51 -51.85 25.17
N LYS A 70 8.27 -51.56 26.23
CA LYS A 70 8.75 -50.23 26.63
C LYS A 70 9.43 -49.50 25.45
N SER A 71 8.78 -48.49 24.88
CA SER A 71 9.44 -47.51 24.01
C SER A 71 8.86 -46.13 24.30
N SER A 72 9.51 -45.44 25.22
CA SER A 72 9.33 -44.03 25.54
C SER A 72 9.75 -43.18 24.33
N ARG A 73 8.89 -43.13 23.32
CA ARG A 73 8.95 -42.14 22.25
C ARG A 73 8.35 -40.85 22.80
N ARG A 74 9.19 -40.06 23.48
CA ARG A 74 8.88 -38.68 23.90
C ARG A 74 8.47 -37.92 22.65
N ALA A 75 7.17 -37.80 22.42
CA ALA A 75 6.60 -37.01 21.35
C ALA A 75 7.12 -35.58 21.55
N ARG A 76 8.00 -35.13 20.65
CA ARG A 76 8.23 -33.69 20.48
C ARG A 76 6.85 -33.11 20.18
N PRO A 77 6.37 -32.09 20.92
CA PRO A 77 5.19 -31.38 20.47
C PRO A 77 5.52 -30.86 19.08
N ALA A 78 4.81 -31.37 18.07
CA ALA A 78 4.80 -30.76 16.77
C ALA A 78 4.20 -29.37 17.00
N THR A 79 5.05 -28.36 17.09
CA THR A 79 4.62 -26.97 17.04
C THR A 79 3.91 -26.83 15.71
N SER A 80 2.57 -26.85 15.73
CA SER A 80 1.77 -26.47 14.59
C SER A 80 2.00 -24.98 14.38
N SER A 81 3.04 -24.64 13.63
CA SER A 81 3.15 -23.31 13.06
C SER A 81 1.96 -23.18 12.11
N ARG A 82 0.87 -22.57 12.58
CA ARG A 82 -0.16 -22.05 11.67
C ARG A 82 0.59 -21.31 10.55
N PRO A 83 0.29 -21.57 9.27
CA PRO A 83 0.85 -20.77 8.22
C PRO A 83 0.47 -19.32 8.50
N VAL A 84 1.47 -18.50 8.86
CA VAL A 84 1.28 -17.07 9.08
C VAL A 84 0.88 -16.51 7.74
N ASP A 85 -0.33 -15.99 7.61
CA ASP A 85 -0.71 -15.36 6.36
C ASP A 85 0.08 -14.06 6.21
N PRO A 86 0.86 -13.88 5.13
CA PRO A 86 1.75 -12.74 4.93
C PRO A 86 1.05 -11.36 4.96
N LEU A 87 -0.28 -11.33 4.80
CA LEU A 87 -1.09 -10.12 4.77
C LEU A 87 -1.97 -9.91 6.02
N GLU A 88 -1.79 -10.69 7.09
CA GLU A 88 -2.58 -10.55 8.32
C GLU A 88 -2.51 -9.14 8.90
N ALA A 89 -1.30 -8.61 9.10
CA ALA A 89 -1.09 -7.28 9.64
C ALA A 89 -1.72 -6.20 8.75
N VAL A 90 -1.63 -6.35 7.43
CA VAL A 90 -2.20 -5.40 6.46
C VAL A 90 -3.72 -5.41 6.50
N ARG A 91 -4.34 -6.60 6.59
CA ARG A 91 -5.80 -6.70 6.70
C ARG A 91 -6.31 -6.13 8.02
N ALA A 92 -5.57 -6.33 9.10
CA ALA A 92 -5.94 -5.78 10.39
C ALA A 92 -5.99 -4.24 10.39
N LEU A 93 -5.04 -3.60 9.70
CA LEU A 93 -5.03 -2.13 9.54
C LEU A 93 -6.25 -1.59 8.78
N ARG A 94 -6.91 -2.43 7.96
CA ARG A 94 -8.08 -2.04 7.15
C ARG A 94 -9.41 -2.22 7.87
N ILE A 95 -9.41 -2.80 9.08
CA ILE A 95 -10.62 -2.92 9.89
C ILE A 95 -11.12 -1.52 10.23
N VAL A 96 -12.40 -1.26 9.97
CA VAL A 96 -13.07 0.00 10.28
C VAL A 96 -13.72 -0.12 11.65
N MET A 97 -13.42 0.83 12.52
CA MET A 97 -14.03 0.96 13.84
C MET A 97 -15.18 1.97 13.74
N ALA A 98 -16.33 1.61 14.31
CA ALA A 98 -17.47 2.52 14.39
C ALA A 98 -17.14 3.75 15.27
N GLN A 99 -16.44 3.51 16.38
CA GLN A 99 -16.02 4.55 17.32
C GLN A 99 -14.78 4.08 18.10
N ALA A 100 -13.86 5.00 18.36
CA ALA A 100 -12.77 4.80 19.30
C ALA A 100 -12.45 6.12 20.01
N ASP A 101 -12.44 6.08 21.34
CA ASP A 101 -12.18 7.22 22.20
C ASP A 101 -10.99 6.92 23.12
N PHE A 102 -10.01 7.81 23.08
CA PHE A 102 -8.83 7.79 23.91
C PHE A 102 -8.74 9.14 24.62
N GLU A 103 -8.79 9.13 25.94
CA GLU A 103 -8.67 10.31 26.80
C GLU A 103 -7.52 10.07 27.79
N ASP A 104 -6.45 10.84 27.64
CA ASP A 104 -5.21 10.72 28.43
C ASP A 104 -4.62 9.30 28.48
N VAL A 105 -4.74 8.55 27.39
CA VAL A 105 -4.27 7.16 27.33
C VAL A 105 -2.76 7.12 27.03
N PRO A 106 -1.93 6.45 27.84
CA PRO A 106 -0.51 6.26 27.56
C PRO A 106 -0.25 5.57 26.21
N PHE A 107 0.81 5.97 25.51
CA PHE A 107 1.13 5.40 24.20
C PHE A 107 1.43 3.90 24.24
N ASP A 108 2.05 3.40 25.31
CA ASP A 108 2.26 1.96 25.51
C ASP A 108 0.95 1.19 25.71
N GLU A 109 -0.03 1.77 26.40
CA GLU A 109 -1.37 1.21 26.56
C GLU A 109 -2.13 1.19 25.23
N PHE A 110 -2.04 2.27 24.44
CA PHE A 110 -2.59 2.30 23.08
C PHE A 110 -1.99 1.19 22.19
N VAL A 111 -0.68 0.98 22.26
CA VAL A 111 0.00 -0.10 21.53
C VAL A 111 -0.49 -1.48 21.97
N ALA A 112 -0.71 -1.67 23.28
CA ALA A 112 -1.26 -2.91 23.82
C ALA A 112 -2.72 -3.12 23.38
N TRP A 113 -3.52 -2.06 23.38
CA TRP A 113 -4.89 -2.07 22.85
C TRP A 113 -4.91 -2.47 21.37
N LEU A 114 -4.05 -1.85 20.55
CA LEU A 114 -3.94 -2.13 19.13
C LEU A 114 -3.63 -3.62 18.88
N SER A 115 -2.71 -4.20 19.63
CA SER A 115 -2.37 -5.62 19.51
C SER A 115 -3.52 -6.55 19.92
N ARG A 116 -4.27 -6.22 20.98
CA ARG A 116 -5.44 -7.00 21.41
C ARG A 116 -6.59 -6.95 20.41
N GLU A 117 -6.88 -5.77 19.89
CA GLU A 117 -7.98 -5.54 18.96
C GLU A 117 -7.71 -6.21 17.61
N THR A 118 -6.50 -6.00 17.07
CA THR A 118 -6.12 -6.55 15.76
C THR A 118 -5.74 -8.03 15.81
N LYS A 119 -5.38 -8.56 16.98
CA LYS A 119 -4.76 -9.89 17.18
C LYS A 119 -3.44 -10.06 16.43
N VAL A 120 -2.79 -8.95 16.08
CA VAL A 120 -1.50 -8.90 15.40
C VAL A 120 -0.41 -8.51 16.40
N ASN A 121 0.81 -9.00 16.21
CA ASN A 121 1.92 -8.61 17.08
C ASN A 121 2.33 -7.17 16.77
N VAL A 122 2.38 -6.31 17.79
CA VAL A 122 2.87 -4.93 17.63
C VAL A 122 4.23 -4.80 18.29
N VAL A 123 5.24 -4.40 17.52
CA VAL A 123 6.62 -4.21 17.98
C VAL A 123 7.01 -2.76 17.82
N VAL A 124 7.33 -2.11 18.94
CA VAL A 124 7.76 -0.72 18.96
C VAL A 124 9.27 -0.65 19.19
N ARG A 125 9.98 0.11 18.35
CA ARG A 125 11.42 0.34 18.54
C ARG A 125 11.68 1.47 19.52
N TRP A 126 11.38 1.21 20.81
CA TRP A 126 11.48 2.19 21.90
C TRP A 126 12.79 2.96 21.96
N LYS A 127 13.94 2.26 21.84
CA LYS A 127 15.26 2.91 21.84
C LYS A 127 15.42 4.01 20.77
N LEU A 128 14.71 3.90 19.65
CA LEU A 128 14.74 4.91 18.59
C LEU A 128 13.73 6.02 18.81
N LEU A 129 12.57 5.70 19.40
CA LEU A 129 11.53 6.67 19.77
C LEU A 129 12.01 7.56 20.92
N GLU A 130 12.60 6.98 21.97
CA GLU A 130 13.16 7.70 23.11
C GLU A 130 14.26 8.69 22.67
N ARG A 131 15.11 8.29 21.72
CA ARG A 131 16.12 9.19 21.10
C ARG A 131 15.50 10.32 20.27
N ALA A 132 14.29 10.12 19.78
CA ALA A 132 13.50 11.12 19.09
C ALA A 132 12.67 11.98 20.06
N GLY A 133 12.82 11.79 21.39
CA GLY A 133 12.11 12.57 22.41
C GLY A 133 10.66 12.13 22.62
N ILE A 134 10.33 10.88 22.26
CA ILE A 134 9.02 10.26 22.45
C ILE A 134 9.11 9.27 23.59
N GLU A 135 8.31 9.52 24.63
CA GLU A 135 8.21 8.68 25.81
C GLU A 135 7.08 7.65 25.67
N ARG A 136 7.11 6.63 26.51
CA ARG A 136 6.14 5.51 26.47
C ARG A 136 4.78 5.90 27.03
N ASP A 137 4.78 6.80 27.99
CA ASP A 137 3.64 7.37 28.70
C ASP A 137 3.12 8.65 28.02
N ALA A 138 3.57 8.95 26.81
CA ALA A 138 3.07 10.08 26.03
C ALA A 138 1.53 10.02 25.93
N PRO A 139 0.80 11.05 26.38
CA PRO A 139 -0.65 10.98 26.50
C PRO A 139 -1.31 11.12 25.12
N ILE A 140 -2.28 10.24 24.86
CA ILE A 140 -3.06 10.22 23.63
C ILE A 140 -4.48 10.68 23.93
N ASN A 141 -4.89 11.67 23.16
CA ASN A 141 -6.22 12.26 23.21
C ASN A 141 -6.78 12.26 21.79
N LEU A 142 -7.63 11.28 21.47
CA LEU A 142 -8.17 11.07 20.14
C LEU A 142 -9.58 10.52 20.23
N SER A 143 -10.54 11.19 19.59
CA SER A 143 -11.90 10.69 19.39
C SER A 143 -12.16 10.59 17.90
N VAL A 144 -12.49 9.40 17.43
CA VAL A 144 -12.73 9.11 16.02
C VAL A 144 -13.97 8.26 15.83
N HIS A 145 -14.63 8.44 14.70
CA HIS A 145 -15.74 7.60 14.24
C HIS A 145 -15.48 7.14 12.80
N ASP A 146 -16.06 6.00 12.43
CA ASP A 146 -15.99 5.41 11.08
C ASP A 146 -14.57 5.36 10.48
N SER A 147 -13.57 5.08 11.32
CA SER A 147 -12.16 5.22 10.98
C SER A 147 -11.46 3.87 10.95
N SER A 148 -10.58 3.66 9.97
CA SER A 148 -9.77 2.44 9.91
C SER A 148 -8.66 2.45 10.96
N ILE A 149 -8.24 1.27 11.41
CA ILE A 149 -7.09 1.13 12.31
C ILE A 149 -5.84 1.81 11.74
N SER A 150 -5.62 1.77 10.42
CA SER A 150 -4.56 2.49 9.73
C SER A 150 -4.64 4.01 9.96
N ALA A 151 -5.83 4.59 9.80
CA ALA A 151 -6.06 6.02 10.01
C ALA A 151 -5.88 6.42 11.48
N ILE A 152 -6.38 5.61 12.41
CA ILE A 152 -6.23 5.80 13.86
C ILE A 152 -4.76 5.79 14.23
N LEU A 153 -4.02 4.75 13.80
CA LEU A 153 -2.59 4.63 14.06
C LEU A 153 -1.80 5.81 13.48
N HIS A 154 -2.13 6.25 12.27
CA HIS A 154 -1.51 7.43 11.67
C HIS A 154 -1.78 8.71 12.49
N ALA A 155 -3.01 8.91 12.96
CA ALA A 155 -3.38 10.05 13.78
C ALA A 155 -2.62 10.06 15.11
N VAL A 156 -2.59 8.91 15.81
CA VAL A 156 -1.86 8.76 17.07
C VAL A 156 -0.36 9.00 16.90
N LEU A 157 0.27 8.40 15.89
CA LEU A 157 1.69 8.59 15.64
C LEU A 157 2.03 10.05 15.32
N LYS A 158 1.13 10.77 14.63
CA LYS A 158 1.32 12.20 14.37
C LYS A 158 1.18 13.04 15.64
N GLN A 159 0.19 12.72 16.49
CA GLN A 159 -0.03 13.42 17.75
C GLN A 159 1.11 13.22 18.74
N VAL A 160 1.62 12.00 18.89
CA VAL A 160 2.71 11.66 19.82
C VAL A 160 4.04 12.24 19.34
N ALA A 161 4.28 12.23 18.03
CA ALA A 161 5.54 12.74 17.47
C ALA A 161 5.59 14.26 17.37
N ASP A 162 4.42 14.90 17.16
CA ASP A 162 4.27 16.35 16.97
C ASP A 162 5.33 16.89 15.97
N ASP A 163 5.97 18.01 16.27
CA ASP A 163 7.08 18.56 15.47
C ASP A 163 8.46 18.01 15.89
N ARG A 164 8.53 17.07 16.85
CA ARG A 164 9.80 16.55 17.39
C ARG A 164 10.44 15.50 16.48
N ALA A 165 9.61 14.68 15.86
CA ALA A 165 10.06 13.58 15.03
C ALA A 165 9.03 13.16 13.98
N GLU A 166 9.50 12.48 12.95
CA GLU A 166 8.61 11.76 12.04
C GLU A 166 8.54 10.30 12.45
N LEU A 167 7.38 9.85 12.91
CA LEU A 167 7.10 8.44 13.14
C LEU A 167 6.39 7.81 11.94
N GLY A 168 6.50 6.49 11.88
CA GLY A 168 5.76 5.68 10.94
C GLY A 168 5.62 4.25 11.44
N PHE A 169 4.88 3.47 10.69
CA PHE A 169 4.76 2.04 10.92
C PHE A 169 4.96 1.26 9.63
N ARG A 170 5.19 -0.04 9.79
CA ARG A 170 5.21 -1.02 8.72
C ARG A 170 4.41 -2.23 9.15
N ALA A 171 3.46 -2.66 8.34
CA ALA A 171 2.77 -3.93 8.49
C ALA A 171 3.37 -4.95 7.52
N ALA A 172 3.90 -6.04 8.04
CA ALA A 172 4.37 -7.17 7.25
C ALA A 172 4.13 -8.46 8.04
N ASP A 173 3.72 -9.51 7.34
CA ASP A 173 3.36 -10.80 7.94
C ASP A 173 2.27 -10.61 9.02
N ASN A 174 2.57 -11.04 10.25
CA ASN A 174 1.73 -10.83 11.43
C ASN A 174 2.39 -9.88 12.44
N ILE A 175 3.16 -8.90 11.95
CA ILE A 175 3.84 -7.92 12.79
C ILE A 175 3.63 -6.50 12.26
N ILE A 176 3.13 -5.61 13.13
CA ILE A 176 3.16 -4.16 12.94
C ILE A 176 4.39 -3.62 13.67
N THR A 177 5.35 -3.10 12.92
CA THR A 177 6.55 -2.47 13.47
C THR A 177 6.38 -0.95 13.50
N ILE A 178 6.44 -0.33 14.67
CA ILE A 178 6.41 1.13 14.84
C ILE A 178 7.83 1.64 15.11
N SER A 179 8.25 2.65 14.34
CA SER A 179 9.57 3.25 14.46
C SER A 179 9.63 4.65 13.87
N THR A 180 10.82 5.27 13.86
CA THR A 180 11.04 6.55 13.19
C THR A 180 11.05 6.36 11.68
N ARG A 181 10.60 7.38 10.94
CA ARG A 181 10.59 7.38 9.47
C ARG A 181 12.00 7.19 8.90
N ALA A 182 12.99 7.79 9.55
CA ALA A 182 14.40 7.65 9.20
C ALA A 182 14.90 6.20 9.29
N ASP A 183 14.49 5.47 10.32
CA ASP A 183 14.88 4.07 10.49
C ASP A 183 14.16 3.14 9.50
N LEU A 184 12.84 3.31 9.34
CA LEU A 184 12.05 2.55 8.38
C LEU A 184 12.53 2.78 6.93
N ASN A 185 12.97 4.00 6.60
CA ASN A 185 13.51 4.32 5.28
C ASN A 185 14.76 3.52 4.92
N ARG A 186 15.56 3.08 5.91
CA ARG A 186 16.79 2.29 5.67
C ARG A 186 16.50 0.88 5.17
N LEU A 187 15.29 0.39 5.39
CA LEU A 187 14.85 -0.94 4.96
C LEU A 187 14.28 -0.94 3.54
N LEU A 188 14.06 0.24 2.95
CA LEU A 188 13.52 0.35 1.61
C LEU A 188 14.63 0.08 0.59
N VAL A 189 14.30 -0.73 -0.40
CA VAL A 189 15.15 -0.99 -1.55
C VAL A 189 14.51 -0.38 -2.78
N THR A 190 15.32 0.02 -3.76
CA THR A 190 14.83 0.51 -5.04
C THR A 190 15.02 -0.57 -6.09
N ALA A 191 13.96 -0.93 -6.80
CA ALA A 191 14.00 -1.87 -7.91
C ALA A 191 13.23 -1.33 -9.12
N THR A 192 13.65 -1.75 -10.30
CA THR A 192 13.03 -1.37 -11.57
C THR A 192 12.30 -2.56 -12.18
N TYR A 193 11.12 -2.32 -12.72
CA TYR A 193 10.27 -3.32 -13.36
C TYR A 193 9.94 -2.89 -14.78
N ASP A 194 10.22 -3.76 -15.76
CA ASP A 194 9.74 -3.53 -17.12
C ASP A 194 8.25 -3.85 -17.20
N VAL A 195 7.47 -2.92 -17.74
CA VAL A 195 6.01 -3.04 -17.89
C VAL A 195 5.57 -2.69 -19.31
N LYS A 196 6.50 -2.56 -20.28
CA LYS A 196 6.16 -2.18 -21.66
C LYS A 196 5.13 -3.10 -22.29
N ASP A 197 5.21 -4.38 -21.96
CA ASP A 197 4.30 -5.43 -22.40
C ASP A 197 2.88 -5.27 -21.81
N LEU A 198 2.76 -4.72 -20.61
CA LEU A 198 1.48 -4.41 -19.97
C LEU A 198 0.85 -3.09 -20.48
N LEU A 199 1.64 -2.25 -21.16
CA LEU A 199 1.20 -0.96 -21.68
C LEU A 199 0.74 -1.03 -23.14
N VAL A 200 0.56 -2.23 -23.69
CA VAL A 200 0.06 -2.41 -25.06
C VAL A 200 -1.40 -1.99 -25.10
N LEU A 201 -1.61 -0.76 -25.53
CA LEU A 201 -2.90 -0.20 -25.88
C LEU A 201 -3.57 -1.12 -26.91
N VAL A 202 -4.65 -1.78 -26.51
CA VAL A 202 -5.64 -2.26 -27.48
C VAL A 202 -6.16 -0.99 -28.16
N PRO A 203 -5.95 -0.79 -29.47
CA PRO A 203 -6.50 0.36 -30.16
C PRO A 203 -8.00 0.36 -29.94
N ASN A 204 -8.56 1.51 -29.53
CA ASN A 204 -10.01 1.64 -29.38
C ASN A 204 -10.67 1.33 -30.74
N PHE A 205 -11.30 0.16 -30.86
CA PHE A 205 -11.90 -0.34 -32.11
C PHE A 205 -12.99 0.57 -32.66
N GLU A 206 -13.44 1.56 -31.88
CA GLU A 206 -14.38 2.61 -32.29
C GLU A 206 -13.87 3.48 -33.45
N SER A 207 -12.55 3.49 -33.69
CA SER A 207 -11.91 4.24 -34.79
C SER A 207 -11.82 3.47 -36.12
N MET A 208 -12.30 2.22 -36.18
CA MET A 208 -12.39 1.40 -37.39
C MET A 208 -13.85 1.30 -37.86
N ARG A 209 -14.41 2.42 -38.35
CA ARG A 209 -15.58 2.37 -39.23
C ARG A 209 -15.10 2.05 -40.66
N PRO A 210 -15.70 1.08 -41.38
CA PRO A 210 -15.22 0.65 -42.70
C PRO A 210 -15.68 1.55 -43.87
N ASP A 211 -16.02 2.81 -43.60
CA ASP A 211 -16.61 3.70 -44.61
C ASP A 211 -15.61 4.83 -44.88
N GLY A 212 -14.89 4.69 -45.99
CA GLY A 212 -13.67 5.44 -46.30
C GLY A 212 -13.82 6.92 -46.69
N ILE A 213 -12.67 7.45 -47.10
CA ILE A 213 -12.33 8.81 -47.59
C ILE A 213 -11.81 9.76 -46.51
N GLY A 214 -10.48 9.93 -46.46
CA GLY A 214 -9.78 10.89 -45.61
C GLY A 214 -8.29 11.00 -45.93
N LEU A 215 -7.97 11.64 -47.05
CA LEU A 215 -6.61 11.99 -47.50
C LEU A 215 -5.89 12.89 -46.47
N GLY A 216 -4.69 12.48 -46.05
CA GLY A 216 -3.51 13.36 -46.01
C GLY A 216 -3.24 14.28 -44.82
N LEU A 217 -4.09 14.41 -43.79
CA LEU A 217 -3.82 15.29 -42.64
C LEU A 217 -3.87 14.65 -41.24
N GLN A 218 -4.18 13.36 -41.12
CA GLN A 218 -4.43 12.75 -39.79
C GLN A 218 -3.24 12.11 -39.10
N GLN A 219 -2.06 12.02 -39.73
CA GLN A 219 -0.92 11.32 -39.12
C GLN A 219 -0.35 12.04 -37.87
N ARG A 220 -0.58 13.36 -37.73
CA ARG A 220 -0.12 14.13 -36.54
C ARG A 220 -1.08 14.07 -35.36
N GLU A 221 -2.34 13.70 -35.58
CA GLU A 221 -3.36 13.66 -34.53
C GLU A 221 -3.45 12.27 -33.89
N THR A 222 -3.24 11.21 -34.68
CA THR A 222 -3.16 9.81 -34.20
C THR A 222 -1.95 9.56 -33.28
N LEU A 223 -0.80 10.15 -33.57
CA LEU A 223 0.39 10.05 -32.70
C LEU A 223 0.22 10.80 -31.36
N ARG A 224 -0.53 11.91 -31.36
CA ARG A 224 -0.77 12.71 -30.15
C ARG A 224 -1.83 12.06 -29.23
N GLY A 225 -2.79 11.34 -29.80
CA GLY A 225 -3.70 10.45 -29.05
C GLY A 225 -2.96 9.29 -28.41
N SER A 226 -2.16 8.57 -29.20
CA SER A 226 -1.42 7.37 -28.76
C SER A 226 -0.47 7.61 -27.56
N VAL A 227 0.17 8.79 -27.46
CA VAL A 227 1.01 9.13 -26.30
C VAL A 227 0.17 9.42 -25.05
N LYS A 228 -0.97 10.10 -25.19
CA LYS A 228 -1.89 10.34 -24.05
C LYS A 228 -2.50 9.05 -23.53
N ASP A 229 -2.82 8.14 -24.43
CA ASP A 229 -3.40 6.84 -24.07
C ASP A 229 -2.38 5.99 -23.29
N ALA A 230 -1.10 6.07 -23.65
CA ALA A 230 -0.03 5.37 -22.94
C ALA A 230 0.18 5.92 -21.53
N ASP A 231 0.19 7.25 -21.37
CA ASP A 231 0.30 7.88 -20.05
C ASP A 231 -0.91 7.55 -19.16
N ALA A 232 -2.12 7.49 -19.73
CA ALA A 232 -3.33 7.09 -19.01
C ALA A 232 -3.26 5.62 -18.53
N ALA A 233 -2.87 4.70 -19.41
CA ALA A 233 -2.70 3.28 -19.08
C ALA A 233 -1.64 3.07 -17.97
N VAL A 234 -0.56 3.86 -17.99
CA VAL A 234 0.45 3.83 -16.92
C VAL A 234 -0.15 4.25 -15.58
N MET A 235 -0.95 5.31 -15.55
CA MET A 235 -1.53 5.81 -14.31
C MET A 235 -2.54 4.81 -13.74
N GLU A 236 -3.35 4.20 -14.59
CA GLU A 236 -4.27 3.12 -14.20
C GLU A 236 -3.51 1.92 -13.62
N LEU A 237 -2.42 1.49 -14.27
CA LEU A 237 -1.57 0.41 -13.76
C LEU A 237 -0.99 0.75 -12.38
N ILE A 238 -0.47 1.97 -12.20
CA ILE A 238 0.06 2.43 -10.92
C ILE A 238 -1.03 2.41 -9.84
N GLU A 239 -2.24 2.88 -10.15
CA GLU A 239 -3.37 2.87 -9.23
C GLU A 239 -3.75 1.46 -8.79
N VAL A 240 -3.87 0.53 -9.74
CA VAL A 240 -4.16 -0.89 -9.46
C VAL A 240 -3.07 -1.49 -8.57
N ILE A 241 -1.79 -1.22 -8.86
CA ILE A 241 -0.67 -1.71 -8.04
C ILE A 241 -0.75 -1.15 -6.60
N VAL A 242 -0.98 0.16 -6.45
CA VAL A 242 -1.06 0.81 -5.14
C VAL A 242 -2.22 0.26 -4.31
N MET A 243 -3.37 0.00 -4.94
CA MET A 243 -4.56 -0.52 -4.27
C MET A 243 -4.47 -2.02 -3.94
N ALA A 244 -3.74 -2.80 -4.75
CA ALA A 244 -3.66 -4.25 -4.58
C ALA A 244 -2.48 -4.69 -3.70
N VAL A 245 -1.34 -4.01 -3.78
CA VAL A 245 -0.09 -4.45 -3.16
C VAL A 245 0.21 -3.62 -1.92
N TYR A 246 -0.06 -4.14 -0.73
CA TYR A 246 0.23 -3.49 0.57
C TYR A 246 -0.12 -1.98 0.57
N PRO A 247 -1.41 -1.61 0.55
CA PRO A 247 -1.85 -0.22 0.37
C PRO A 247 -1.19 0.77 1.34
N ASP A 248 -1.11 0.43 2.62
CA ASP A 248 -0.53 1.30 3.66
C ASP A 248 0.99 1.49 3.51
N SER A 249 1.66 0.70 2.67
CA SER A 249 3.10 0.87 2.43
C SER A 249 3.42 2.07 1.55
N TRP A 250 2.47 2.55 0.74
CA TRP A 250 2.68 3.60 -0.24
C TRP A 250 2.55 5.00 0.36
N LYS A 251 3.37 5.93 -0.12
CA LYS A 251 3.39 7.34 0.32
C LYS A 251 2.03 8.02 0.20
N VAL A 252 1.26 7.70 -0.85
CA VAL A 252 -0.10 8.23 -1.05
C VAL A 252 -1.08 7.82 0.05
N ASN A 253 -0.80 6.70 0.74
CA ASN A 253 -1.59 6.16 1.84
C ASN A 253 -0.89 6.34 3.20
N GLY A 254 0.08 7.26 3.31
CA GLY A 254 0.79 7.56 4.55
C GLY A 254 2.09 6.77 4.78
N GLY A 255 2.34 5.72 3.99
CA GLY A 255 3.56 4.91 4.03
C GLY A 255 4.81 5.60 3.47
N LEU A 256 5.86 4.81 3.20
CA LEU A 256 7.17 5.31 2.74
C LEU A 256 7.50 4.96 1.30
N GLY A 257 6.75 4.01 0.75
CA GLY A 257 6.95 3.48 -0.58
C GLY A 257 6.65 4.52 -1.66
N THR A 258 7.50 4.60 -2.67
CA THR A 258 7.26 5.45 -3.85
C THR A 258 7.28 4.60 -5.10
N ILE A 259 6.39 4.93 -6.03
CA ILE A 259 6.31 4.33 -7.36
C ILE A 259 6.30 5.47 -8.38
N SER A 260 7.09 5.33 -9.43
CA SER A 260 7.11 6.25 -10.55
C SER A 260 7.34 5.50 -11.85
N TYR A 261 6.95 6.11 -12.96
CA TYR A 261 7.16 5.56 -14.29
C TYR A 261 8.23 6.33 -15.04
N PHE A 262 9.12 5.61 -15.71
CA PHE A 262 10.16 6.19 -16.56
C PHE A 262 10.49 5.27 -17.73
N ARG A 263 10.20 5.72 -18.96
CA ARG A 263 10.60 5.06 -20.23
C ARG A 263 10.23 3.57 -20.31
N GLY A 264 8.97 3.23 -20.01
CA GLY A 264 8.49 1.85 -20.05
C GLY A 264 8.77 1.02 -18.79
N ARG A 265 9.32 1.65 -17.75
CA ARG A 265 9.69 0.96 -16.51
C ARG A 265 9.06 1.64 -15.30
N LEU A 266 8.62 0.82 -14.35
CA LEU A 266 8.30 1.30 -13.02
C LEU A 266 9.57 1.33 -12.18
N VAL A 267 9.86 2.47 -11.58
CA VAL A 267 10.88 2.63 -10.54
C VAL A 267 10.15 2.62 -9.21
N VAL A 268 10.36 1.56 -8.44
CA VAL A 268 9.68 1.35 -7.16
C VAL A 268 10.72 1.37 -6.07
N ARG A 269 10.51 2.19 -5.04
CA ARG A 269 11.27 2.16 -3.79
C ARG A 269 10.33 1.73 -2.69
N ASN A 270 10.46 0.50 -2.20
CA ASN A 270 9.61 -0.03 -1.13
C ASN A 270 10.33 -1.17 -0.37
N THR A 271 9.66 -1.83 0.55
CA THR A 271 10.26 -2.93 1.33
C THR A 271 10.43 -4.20 0.48
N PRO A 272 11.34 -5.12 0.85
CA PRO A 272 11.54 -6.37 0.13
C PRO A 272 10.27 -7.22 -0.03
N GLU A 273 9.38 -7.19 0.96
CA GLU A 273 8.10 -7.91 0.94
C GLU A 273 7.16 -7.33 -0.12
N VAL A 274 7.06 -6.00 -0.23
CA VAL A 274 6.30 -5.34 -1.29
C VAL A 274 6.88 -5.68 -2.67
N HIS A 275 8.21 -5.68 -2.80
CA HIS A 275 8.85 -6.08 -4.05
C HIS A 275 8.55 -7.54 -4.44
N HIS A 276 8.43 -8.44 -3.46
CA HIS A 276 8.04 -9.82 -3.69
C HIS A 276 6.59 -9.93 -4.18
N ALA A 277 5.64 -9.29 -3.48
CA ALA A 277 4.23 -9.27 -3.86
C ALA A 277 4.02 -8.60 -5.23
N LEU A 278 4.71 -7.48 -5.50
CA LEU A 278 4.66 -6.79 -6.78
C LEU A 278 5.13 -7.67 -7.94
N ARG A 279 6.18 -8.47 -7.76
CA ARG A 279 6.61 -9.44 -8.79
C ARG A 279 5.51 -10.46 -9.09
N GLY A 280 4.80 -10.93 -8.07
CA GLY A 280 3.66 -11.84 -8.23
C GLY A 280 2.53 -11.17 -9.02
N GLN A 281 2.13 -9.96 -8.63
CA GLN A 281 1.05 -9.22 -9.28
C GLN A 281 1.35 -8.89 -10.73
N LEU A 282 2.55 -8.39 -11.02
CA LEU A 282 2.96 -8.09 -12.40
C LEU A 282 3.03 -9.36 -13.27
N ARG A 283 3.34 -10.52 -12.71
CA ARG A 283 3.26 -11.80 -13.43
C ARG A 283 1.81 -12.20 -13.70
N ALA A 284 0.90 -12.00 -12.74
CA ALA A 284 -0.50 -12.32 -12.91
C ALA A 284 -1.17 -11.47 -14.01
N LEU A 285 -0.80 -10.18 -14.11
CA LEU A 285 -1.31 -9.27 -15.15
C LEU A 285 -0.81 -9.59 -16.56
N ARG A 286 0.22 -10.43 -16.71
CA ARG A 286 0.80 -10.81 -18.00
C ARG A 286 0.12 -12.03 -18.64
N ASN A 287 -0.72 -12.73 -17.88
CA ASN A 287 -1.35 -13.98 -18.30
C ASN A 287 -2.81 -13.78 -18.69
#